data_AF-A0A969X088-F1
#
_entry.id   AF-A0A969X088-F1
#
_cell.length_a   1.000
_cell.length_b   1.000
_cell.length_c   1.000
_cell.angle_alpha   90.00
_cell.angle_beta   90.00
_cell.angle_gamma   90.00
#
_symmetry.space_group_name_H-M   'P 1'
#
loop_
_entity.id
_entity.type
_entity.pdbx_description
1 polymer ?
#
loop_
_entity_poly.entity_id
_entity_poly.type
_entity_poly.pdbx_seq_one_letter_code
_entity_poly.pdbx_strand_id
1 'polypeptide(L)'
;VGIPMYADIFGTLPIAEALVIKGVGLGTALAFMMAVTALSLPSMILLSNVVKRKLLVVFAGIVSVGIIIIGYTFNVIGYLLI
;
A
#
# COMPACT_ATOMS: atom_id res chain seq x y z
N VAL A 1 1.47 -5.43 -25.00
CA VAL A 1 1.10 -4.59 -23.83
C VAL A 1 0.83 -5.53 -22.67
N GLY A 2 1.87 -5.86 -21.89
CA GLY A 2 1.71 -6.70 -20.71
C GLY A 2 1.16 -5.83 -19.59
N ILE A 3 -0.08 -6.06 -19.19
CA ILE A 3 -0.70 -5.35 -18.07
C ILE A 3 0.10 -5.71 -16.82
N PRO A 4 0.79 -4.77 -16.14
CA PRO A 4 1.49 -5.07 -14.91
C PRO A 4 0.44 -5.43 -13.85
N MET A 5 0.21 -6.73 -13.66
CA MET A 5 -0.71 -7.22 -12.64
C MET A 5 -0.08 -7.24 -11.24
N TYR A 6 1.25 -7.13 -11.15
CA TYR A 6 1.99 -7.06 -9.90
C TYR A 6 2.92 -5.84 -9.95
N ALA A 7 2.83 -4.97 -8.96
CA ALA A 7 3.77 -3.89 -8.77
C ALA A 7 4.68 -4.27 -7.59
N ASP A 8 5.96 -4.37 -7.88
CA ASP A 8 7.00 -4.64 -6.88
C ASP A 8 7.45 -3.33 -6.23
N ILE A 9 8.07 -3.41 -5.06
CA ILE A 9 8.57 -2.27 -4.29
C ILE A 9 9.43 -1.35 -5.17
N PHE A 10 10.33 -1.94 -5.96
CA PHE A 10 11.20 -1.17 -6.87
C PHE A 10 10.44 -0.45 -7.98
N GLY A 11 9.28 -0.97 -8.42
CA GLY A 11 8.41 -0.28 -9.37
C GLY A 11 7.59 0.84 -8.74
N THR A 12 7.32 0.74 -7.43
CA THR A 12 6.59 1.78 -6.68
C THR A 12 7.47 2.89 -6.13
N LEU A 13 8.78 2.65 -5.97
CA LEU A 13 9.71 3.64 -5.43
C LEU A 13 9.79 4.93 -6.28
N PRO A 14 9.94 4.89 -7.62
CA PRO A 14 9.95 6.11 -8.43
C PRO A 14 8.62 6.88 -8.35
N ILE A 15 7.50 6.16 -8.19
CA ILE A 15 6.18 6.77 -8.04
C ILE A 15 6.09 7.47 -6.68
N ALA A 16 6.56 6.81 -5.62
CA ALA A 16 6.60 7.40 -4.28
C ALA A 16 7.50 8.65 -4.24
N GLU A 17 8.68 8.61 -4.85
CA GLU A 17 9.58 9.77 -4.97
C GLU A 17 8.90 10.92 -5.72
N ALA A 18 8.26 10.64 -6.85
CA ALA A 18 7.52 11.66 -7.60
C ALA A 18 6.35 12.27 -6.79
N LEU A 19 5.66 11.48 -5.97
CA LEU A 19 4.61 11.97 -5.08
C LEU A 19 5.18 12.90 -4.00
N VAL A 20 6.28 12.52 -3.36
CA VAL A 20 6.96 13.35 -2.35
C VAL A 20 7.44 14.66 -2.94
N ILE A 21 8.05 14.64 -4.13
CA ILE A 21 8.48 15.85 -4.86
C ILE A 21 7.29 16.77 -5.18
N LYS A 22 6.10 16.21 -5.42
CA LYS A 22 4.86 16.97 -5.63
C LYS A 22 4.25 17.53 -4.33
N GLY A 23 4.90 17.36 -3.19
CA GLY A 23 4.42 17.85 -1.89
C GLY A 23 3.39 16.93 -1.22
N VAL A 24 3.25 15.68 -1.67
CA VAL A 24 2.47 14.67 -0.94
C VAL A 24 3.23 14.30 0.33
N GLY A 25 2.51 14.17 1.44
CA GLY A 25 3.12 13.80 2.73
C GLY A 25 3.86 12.45 2.65
N LEU A 26 5.01 12.36 3.33
CA LEU A 26 5.84 11.15 3.37
C LEU A 26 5.03 9.93 3.83
N GLY A 27 4.17 10.09 4.83
CA GLY A 27 3.28 9.02 5.32
C GLY A 27 2.32 8.50 4.25
N THR A 28 1.84 9.38 3.35
CA THR A 28 0.95 9.00 2.25
C THR A 28 1.70 8.26 1.14
N ALA A 29 2.93 8.67 0.83
CA ALA A 29 3.79 7.96 -0.12
C ALA A 29 4.16 6.54 0.40
N LEU A 30 4.47 6.41 1.69
CA LEU A 30 4.70 5.11 2.32
C LEU A 30 3.44 4.25 2.34
N ALA A 31 2.28 4.83 2.64
CA ALA A 31 1.00 4.12 2.61
C ALA A 31 0.68 3.55 1.22
N PHE A 32 1.00 4.30 0.16
CA PHE A 32 0.89 3.81 -1.22
C PHE A 32 1.76 2.57 -1.46
N MET A 33 3.05 2.62 -1.10
CA MET A 33 3.96 1.48 -1.28
C MET A 33 3.50 0.24 -0.49
N MET A 34 3.04 0.42 0.76
CA MET A 34 2.51 -0.67 1.58
C MET A 34 1.21 -1.27 1.02
N ALA A 35 0.32 -0.44 0.45
CA ALA A 35 -0.89 -0.94 -0.19
C ALA A 35 -0.58 -1.79 -1.42
N VAL A 36 0.36 -1.34 -2.24
CA VAL A 36 0.75 -2.08 -3.44
C VAL A 36 1.36 -3.44 -3.12
N THR A 37 2.20 -3.52 -2.08
CA THR A 37 2.80 -4.80 -1.66
C THR A 37 1.78 -5.73 -0.99
N ALA A 38 0.98 -5.22 -0.05
CA ALA A 38 0.12 -6.04 0.79
C ALA A 38 -1.21 -6.45 0.13
N LEU A 39 -1.73 -5.65 -0.81
CA LEU A 39 -3.03 -5.86 -1.47
C LEU A 39 -2.90 -6.18 -2.96
N SER A 40 -1.76 -6.74 -3.38
CA SER A 40 -1.52 -7.07 -4.78
C SER A 40 -2.59 -8.03 -5.34
N LEU A 41 -3.13 -7.73 -6.51
CA LEU A 41 -4.16 -8.54 -7.18
C LEU A 41 -3.76 -10.03 -7.32
N PRO A 42 -2.52 -10.38 -7.72
CA PRO A 42 -2.13 -11.78 -7.91
C PRO A 42 -2.06 -12.53 -6.59
N SER A 43 -1.59 -11.91 -5.50
CA SER A 43 -1.57 -12.55 -4.19
C SER A 43 -2.99 -12.81 -3.66
N MET A 44 -3.91 -11.88 -3.86
CA MET A 44 -5.32 -12.04 -3.49
C MET A 44 -6.01 -13.14 -4.30
N ILE A 45 -5.71 -13.25 -5.60
CA ILE A 45 -6.21 -14.34 -6.45
C ILE A 45 -5.65 -15.68 -5.97
N LEU A 46 -4.34 -15.77 -5.73
CA LEU A 46 -3.70 -16.98 -5.22
C LEU A 46 -4.31 -17.40 -3.87
N LEU A 47 -4.44 -16.47 -2.93
CA LEU A 47 -5.04 -16.74 -1.62
C LEU A 47 -6.53 -17.11 -1.72
N SER A 48 -7.27 -16.61 -2.71
CA SER A 48 -8.69 -16.97 -2.93
C SER A 48 -8.92 -18.43 -3.31
N ASN A 49 -7.87 -19.11 -3.81
CA ASN A 49 -7.93 -20.54 -4.10
C ASN A 49 -7.73 -21.41 -2.84
N VAL A 50 -7.12 -20.89 -1.79
CA VAL A 50 -6.78 -21.64 -0.55
C VAL A 50 -7.52 -21.15 0.69
N VAL A 51 -8.03 -19.92 0.69
CA VAL A 51 -8.70 -19.27 1.83
C VAL A 51 -10.14 -18.91 1.49
N LYS A 52 -11.07 -19.09 2.43
CA LYS A 52 -12.48 -18.70 2.23
C LYS A 52 -12.58 -17.20 1.93
N ARG A 53 -13.40 -16.84 0.95
CA ARG A 53 -13.63 -15.43 0.53
C ARG A 53 -13.95 -14.47 1.68
N LYS A 54 -14.68 -14.95 2.72
CA LYS A 54 -14.98 -14.17 3.94
C LYS A 54 -13.71 -13.74 4.69
N LEU A 55 -12.72 -14.64 4.81
CA LEU A 55 -11.46 -14.32 5.51
C LEU A 55 -10.61 -13.35 4.69
N LEU A 56 -10.65 -13.41 3.36
CA LEU A 56 -9.90 -12.47 2.52
C LEU A 56 -10.42 -11.05 2.60
N VAL A 57 -11.74 -10.87 2.67
CA VAL A 57 -12.33 -9.54 2.90
C VAL A 57 -11.89 -8.99 4.26
N VAL A 58 -11.88 -9.83 5.30
CA VAL A 58 -11.41 -9.43 6.63
C VAL A 58 -9.92 -9.08 6.61
N PHE A 59 -9.08 -9.88 5.97
CA PHE A 59 -7.65 -9.60 5.80
C PHE A 59 -7.42 -8.27 5.10
N ALA A 60 -8.05 -8.07 3.93
CA ALA A 60 -7.92 -6.84 3.17
C ALA A 60 -8.41 -5.62 3.97
N GLY A 61 -9.49 -5.78 4.74
CA GLY A 61 -9.99 -4.74 5.63
C GLY A 61 -9.01 -4.36 6.73
N ILE A 62 -8.48 -5.34 7.47
CA ILE A 62 -7.52 -5.12 8.55
C ILE A 62 -6.24 -4.47 8.03
N VAL A 63 -5.70 -4.99 6.92
CA VAL A 63 -4.49 -4.45 6.29
C VAL A 63 -4.72 -3.00 5.83
N SER A 64 -5.84 -2.73 5.16
CA SER A 64 -6.18 -1.38 4.70
C SER A 64 -6.29 -0.39 5.86
N VAL A 65 -6.96 -0.79 6.94
CA VAL A 65 -7.08 0.04 8.16
C VAL A 65 -5.71 0.30 8.77
N GLY A 66 -4.85 -0.73 8.88
CA GLY A 66 -3.48 -0.58 9.37
C GLY A 66 -2.65 0.39 8.53
N ILE A 67 -2.71 0.28 7.20
CA ILE A 67 -2.02 1.18 6.27
C ILE A 67 -2.48 2.63 6.46
N ILE A 68 -3.79 2.85 6.62
CA ILE A 68 -4.34 4.19 6.84
C ILE A 68 -3.81 4.76 8.16
N ILE A 69 -3.89 4.00 9.25
CA ILE A 69 -3.43 4.44 10.59
C ILE A 69 -1.95 4.79 10.55
N ILE A 70 -1.11 3.92 9.97
CA ILE A 70 0.33 4.15 9.85
C ILE A 70 0.59 5.38 8.97
N GLY A 71 -0.06 5.49 7.81
CA GLY A 71 0.11 6.61 6.90
C GLY A 71 -0.21 7.97 7.55
N TYR A 72 -1.32 8.06 8.28
CA TYR A 72 -1.66 9.26 9.05
C TYR A 72 -0.67 9.52 10.18
N THR A 73 -0.28 8.49 10.92
CA THR A 73 0.69 8.61 12.02
C THR A 73 2.02 9.17 11.51
N PHE A 74 2.54 8.64 10.41
CA PHE A 74 3.77 9.14 9.78
C PHE A 74 3.61 10.53 9.18
N ASN A 75 2.42 10.92 8.71
CA ASN A 75 2.19 12.27 8.22
C ASN A 75 2.20 13.29 9.37
N VAL A 76 1.57 12.95 10.50
CA VAL A 76 1.54 13.80 11.71
C VAL A 76 2.92 13.88 12.36
N ILE A 77 3.63 12.75 12.52
CA ILE A 77 4.98 12.74 13.09
C ILE A 77 5.99 13.40 12.15
N GLY A 78 5.85 13.18 10.83
CA GLY A 78 6.67 13.84 9.82
C GLY A 78 6.52 15.36 9.88
N TYR A 79 5.30 15.87 10.05
CA TYR A 79 5.05 17.30 10.29
C TYR A 79 5.66 17.82 11.61
N LEU A 80 5.83 16.96 12.61
CA LEU A 80 6.39 17.32 13.92
C LEU A 80 7.93 17.37 13.94
N LEU A 81 8.61 16.66 13.03
CA LEU A 81 10.06 16.53 12.96
C LEU A 81 10.73 17.40 11.88
N ILE A 82 9.94 18.18 11.13
CA ILE A 82 10.38 19.19 10.17
C ILE A 82 10.15 20.57 10.79
#